data_AF-A0A428KAS3-F1
#
_entry.id   AF-A0A428KAS3-F1
#
_cell.length_a   1.000
_cell.length_b   1.000
_cell.length_c   1.000
_cell.angle_alpha   90.00
_cell.angle_beta   90.00
_cell.angle_gamma   90.00
#
_symmetry.space_group_name_H-M   'P 1'
#
loop_
_entity.id
_entity.type
_entity.pdbx_description
1 polymer ?
#
loop_
_entity_poly.entity_id
_entity_poly.type
_entity_poly.pdbx_seq_one_letter_code
_entity_poly.pdbx_strand_id
1 'polypeptide(L)'
;MPQKYYAEKRVVAHSPKTVFMKKLPVFLSLLASTLVFASCEKEIEEIKDPAQEVAAAAANAQSKPELLAAGPWHLTSLTLASITPGTAAAPAVDILPRMKAAQRDNQHTFKTDGGYVLDEAAEKAYVEAPQQITGNWKLNGDSLTVTQPNVTRHFFVEELNTTTLRVKLTQKGEQGTTTYTSVFSR
;
A
#
# COMPACT_ATOMS: atom_id res chain seq x y z
N MET A 1 46.26 10.91 35.32
CA MET A 1 45.74 10.25 36.54
C MET A 1 44.25 9.95 36.35
N PRO A 2 43.70 8.81 36.81
CA PRO A 2 44.17 7.44 36.66
C PRO A 2 43.17 6.56 35.89
N GLN A 3 43.75 5.59 35.20
CA GLN A 3 43.15 4.39 34.60
C GLN A 3 42.67 3.46 35.73
N LYS A 4 41.46 2.90 35.62
CA LYS A 4 41.03 1.77 36.47
C LYS A 4 40.56 0.61 35.60
N TYR A 5 41.36 -0.44 35.67
CA TYR A 5 41.05 -1.82 35.31
C TYR A 5 40.02 -2.43 36.28
N TYR A 6 39.36 -3.50 35.82
CA TYR A 6 38.91 -4.74 36.50
C TYR A 6 37.62 -5.23 35.79
N ALA A 7 37.65 -6.26 34.94
CA ALA A 7 37.78 -7.70 35.19
C ALA A 7 36.41 -8.41 35.29
N GLU A 8 36.09 -9.07 34.19
CA GLU A 8 35.52 -10.42 34.03
C GLU A 8 34.70 -11.06 35.17
N LYS A 9 33.48 -11.49 34.81
CA LYS A 9 32.89 -12.72 35.37
C LYS A 9 32.10 -13.45 34.29
N ARG A 10 32.69 -14.51 33.75
CA ARG A 10 31.97 -15.59 33.07
C ARG A 10 31.15 -16.36 34.10
N VAL A 11 29.89 -16.64 33.78
CA VAL A 11 29.16 -17.78 34.35
C VAL A 11 28.59 -18.58 33.20
N VAL A 12 29.10 -19.79 33.07
CA VAL A 12 28.59 -20.90 32.27
C VAL A 12 27.61 -21.68 33.14
N ALA A 13 26.53 -22.18 32.53
CA ALA A 13 25.67 -23.33 32.88
C ALA A 13 24.20 -22.91 32.75
N HIS A 14 23.25 -23.72 32.28
CA HIS A 14 23.21 -25.11 31.85
C HIS A 14 21.90 -25.24 31.04
N SER A 15 21.91 -25.99 29.93
CA SER A 15 20.67 -26.52 29.35
C SER A 15 20.08 -27.59 30.29
N PRO A 16 18.74 -27.71 30.31
CA PRO A 16 18.15 -29.04 30.23
C PRO A 16 17.10 -29.13 29.12
N LYS A 17 17.30 -30.10 28.23
CA LYS A 17 16.21 -30.72 27.44
C LYS A 17 15.46 -31.70 28.35
N THR A 18 14.14 -31.80 28.19
CA THR A 18 13.35 -33.03 28.41
C THR A 18 11.98 -32.79 27.74
N VAL A 19 11.62 -33.50 26.66
CA VAL A 19 11.10 -34.88 26.55
C VAL A 19 9.57 -34.93 26.73
N PHE A 20 8.91 -35.06 25.57
CA PHE A 20 7.98 -36.15 25.22
C PHE A 20 6.57 -36.24 25.83
N MET A 21 5.68 -36.76 24.96
CA MET A 21 4.32 -37.29 25.20
C MET A 21 3.23 -36.25 25.47
N LYS A 22 2.03 -36.36 24.89
CA LYS A 22 1.24 -37.60 24.72
C LYS A 22 0.15 -37.35 23.67
N LYS A 23 -0.02 -38.32 22.75
CA LYS A 23 -1.17 -38.41 21.85
C LYS A 23 -2.41 -38.97 22.59
N LEU A 24 -3.57 -38.84 21.91
CA LEU A 24 -4.87 -39.51 22.09
C LEU A 24 -5.89 -38.88 23.06
N PRO A 25 -7.23 -39.07 22.87
CA PRO A 25 -7.89 -39.99 21.93
C PRO A 25 -8.99 -39.39 21.05
N VAL A 26 -9.18 -40.06 19.91
CA VAL A 26 -10.38 -40.07 19.07
C VAL A 26 -11.55 -40.64 19.89
N PHE A 27 -12.63 -39.87 20.04
CA PHE A 27 -13.91 -40.40 20.48
C PHE A 27 -14.75 -40.77 19.25
N LEU A 28 -14.69 -42.05 18.93
CA LEU A 28 -15.59 -42.76 18.03
C LEU A 28 -16.85 -43.11 18.83
N SER A 29 -17.93 -42.34 18.69
CA SER A 29 -19.25 -42.76 19.15
C SER A 29 -20.15 -43.02 17.96
N LEU A 30 -20.30 -44.30 17.67
CA LEU A 30 -21.26 -44.91 16.76
C LEU A 30 -22.63 -44.97 17.46
N LEU A 31 -23.68 -44.42 16.86
CA LEU A 31 -25.04 -44.93 17.08
C LEU A 31 -25.87 -44.77 15.82
N ALA A 32 -26.52 -45.87 15.46
CA ALA A 32 -27.20 -46.11 14.22
C ALA A 32 -28.61 -45.52 14.18
N SER A 33 -28.93 -44.96 13.01
CA SER A 33 -30.18 -45.00 12.24
C SER A 33 -31.53 -45.14 12.96
N THR A 34 -32.44 -44.20 12.70
CA THR A 34 -33.79 -44.50 12.17
C THR A 34 -34.39 -43.27 11.47
N LEU A 35 -34.99 -43.51 10.30
CA LEU A 35 -35.74 -42.56 9.48
C LEU A 35 -37.09 -42.23 10.12
N VAL A 36 -37.46 -40.95 10.17
CA VAL A 36 -38.87 -40.51 10.11
C VAL A 36 -38.95 -39.24 9.26
N PHE A 37 -39.72 -39.30 8.18
CA PHE A 37 -40.12 -38.15 7.39
C PHE A 37 -41.18 -37.35 8.15
N ALA A 38 -41.00 -36.04 8.29
CA ALA A 38 -42.11 -35.09 8.38
C ALA A 38 -41.62 -33.68 8.07
N SER A 39 -42.15 -33.16 6.96
CA SER A 39 -42.18 -31.76 6.55
C SER A 39 -42.18 -30.76 7.72
N CYS A 40 -41.19 -29.88 7.72
CA CYS A 40 -41.26 -28.52 8.22
C CYS A 40 -40.26 -27.71 7.40
N GLU A 41 -40.76 -26.92 6.45
CA GLU A 41 -40.02 -25.75 5.96
C GLU A 41 -39.69 -24.89 7.17
N LYS A 42 -38.44 -24.97 7.61
CA LYS A 42 -37.86 -23.97 8.49
C LYS A 42 -36.46 -23.73 7.97
N GLU A 43 -36.32 -22.55 7.38
CA GLU A 43 -35.08 -21.95 6.92
C GLU A 43 -33.93 -22.38 7.83
N ILE A 44 -32.98 -23.12 7.26
CA ILE A 44 -31.65 -23.23 7.84
C ILE A 44 -31.07 -21.84 7.61
N GLU A 45 -31.28 -20.96 8.60
CA GLU A 45 -30.41 -19.82 8.80
C GLU A 45 -29.01 -20.43 9.00
N GLU A 46 -28.28 -20.54 7.91
CA GLU A 46 -26.87 -20.87 7.90
C GLU A 46 -26.21 -19.79 8.75
N ILE A 47 -25.97 -20.12 10.01
CA ILE A 47 -25.16 -19.31 10.91
C ILE A 47 -23.77 -19.30 10.25
N LYS A 48 -23.53 -18.30 9.40
CA LYS A 48 -22.24 -18.05 8.77
C LYS A 48 -21.23 -17.97 9.90
N ASP A 49 -20.34 -18.94 9.94
CA ASP A 49 -19.17 -18.88 10.79
C ASP A 49 -18.48 -17.53 10.51
N PRO A 50 -18.23 -16.68 11.53
CA PRO A 50 -17.52 -15.43 11.35
C PRO A 50 -16.18 -15.62 10.62
N ALA A 51 -15.55 -16.78 10.75
CA ALA A 51 -14.33 -17.13 10.02
C ALA A 51 -14.56 -17.28 8.51
N GLN A 52 -15.73 -17.77 8.08
CA GLN A 52 -16.09 -17.94 6.67
C GLN A 52 -16.48 -16.60 6.03
N GLU A 53 -17.06 -15.68 6.79
CA GLU A 53 -17.33 -14.31 6.34
C GLU A 53 -16.05 -13.46 6.23
N VAL A 54 -15.10 -13.61 7.16
CA VAL A 54 -13.78 -12.97 7.09
C VAL A 54 -12.94 -13.54 5.95
N ALA A 55 -13.00 -14.85 5.71
CA ALA A 55 -12.32 -15.48 4.58
C ALA A 55 -12.93 -15.05 3.23
N ALA A 56 -14.26 -14.92 3.13
CA ALA A 56 -14.94 -14.42 1.94
C ALA A 56 -14.67 -12.93 1.70
N ALA A 57 -14.55 -12.11 2.75
CA ALA A 57 -14.18 -10.70 2.63
C ALA A 57 -12.71 -10.54 2.18
N ALA A 58 -11.79 -11.38 2.68
CA ALA A 58 -10.40 -11.39 2.23
C ALA A 58 -10.26 -11.90 0.78
N ALA A 59 -11.11 -12.82 0.34
CA ALA A 59 -11.14 -13.29 -1.05
C ALA A 59 -11.65 -12.23 -2.06
N ASN A 60 -12.41 -11.24 -1.58
CA ASN A 60 -12.90 -10.12 -2.39
C ASN A 60 -12.09 -8.82 -2.20
N ALA A 61 -11.02 -8.85 -1.39
CA ALA A 61 -10.15 -7.71 -1.20
C ALA A 61 -9.27 -7.55 -2.45
N GLN A 62 -9.59 -6.55 -3.27
CA GLN A 62 -8.82 -6.18 -4.45
C GLN A 62 -7.35 -5.91 -4.08
N SER A 63 -6.41 -6.49 -4.82
CA SER A 63 -4.98 -6.30 -4.58
C SER A 63 -4.56 -4.85 -4.82
N LYS A 64 -3.47 -4.39 -4.21
CA LYS A 64 -2.96 -3.02 -4.42
C LYS A 64 -2.72 -2.69 -5.91
N PRO A 65 -2.10 -3.56 -6.74
CA PRO A 65 -1.96 -3.30 -8.17
C PRO A 65 -3.30 -3.15 -8.89
N GLU A 66 -4.28 -3.98 -8.56
CA GLU A 66 -5.63 -3.86 -9.13
C GLU A 66 -6.31 -2.57 -8.66
N LEU A 67 -6.20 -2.20 -7.39
CA LEU A 67 -6.73 -0.94 -6.85
C LEU A 67 -6.10 0.25 -7.56
N LEU A 68 -4.79 0.23 -7.82
CA LEU A 68 -4.10 1.29 -8.55
C LEU A 68 -4.59 1.37 -10.00
N ALA A 69 -4.83 0.23 -10.64
CA ALA A 69 -5.22 0.13 -12.05
C ALA A 69 -6.72 0.24 -12.35
N ALA A 70 -7.57 0.39 -11.33
CA ALA A 70 -9.03 0.41 -11.48
C ALA A 70 -9.61 1.68 -12.15
N GLY A 71 -8.80 2.69 -12.50
CA GLY A 71 -9.27 3.89 -13.18
C GLY A 71 -8.25 5.04 -13.17
N PRO A 72 -8.52 6.12 -13.92
CA PRO A 72 -7.67 7.30 -13.95
C PRO A 72 -7.66 8.01 -12.59
N TRP A 73 -6.52 8.61 -12.25
CA TRP A 73 -6.29 9.36 -11.03
C TRP A 73 -6.04 10.84 -11.35
N HIS A 74 -6.76 11.73 -10.69
CA HIS A 74 -6.66 13.18 -10.84
C HIS A 74 -6.07 13.81 -9.57
N LEU A 75 -5.12 14.73 -9.73
CA LEU A 75 -4.39 15.33 -8.60
C LEU A 75 -5.28 16.36 -7.87
N THR A 76 -5.54 16.13 -6.58
CA THR A 76 -6.38 17.01 -5.75
C THR A 76 -5.63 17.71 -4.62
N SER A 77 -4.41 17.27 -4.30
CA SER A 77 -3.51 18.01 -3.41
C SER A 77 -2.05 17.76 -3.78
N LEU A 78 -1.21 18.78 -3.67
CA LEU A 78 0.23 18.67 -3.81
C LEU A 78 0.92 19.54 -2.76
N THR A 79 1.44 18.92 -1.71
CA THR A 79 2.16 19.62 -0.64
C THR A 79 3.66 19.41 -0.77
N LEU A 80 4.42 20.45 -0.44
CA LEU A 80 5.87 20.47 -0.44
C LEU A 80 6.37 20.76 0.97
N ALA A 81 7.26 19.93 1.49
CA ALA A 81 7.97 20.15 2.75
C ALA A 81 9.49 20.05 2.52
N SER A 82 10.25 20.98 3.07
CA SER A 82 11.70 21.05 2.90
C SER A 82 12.43 21.06 4.24
N ILE A 83 13.57 20.37 4.30
CA ILE A 83 14.45 20.31 5.45
C ILE A 83 15.87 20.66 4.99
N THR A 84 16.38 21.82 5.40
CA THR A 84 17.77 22.21 5.19
C THR A 84 18.63 21.68 6.35
N PRO A 85 19.81 21.08 6.08
CA PRO A 85 20.66 20.52 7.13
C PRO A 85 21.00 21.55 8.22
N GLY A 86 20.87 21.16 9.49
CA GLY A 86 21.16 22.04 10.63
C GLY A 86 20.06 23.06 10.95
N THR A 87 18.90 23.00 10.27
CA THR A 87 17.75 23.88 10.52
C THR A 87 16.50 23.06 10.86
N ALA A 88 15.50 23.71 11.46
CA ALA A 88 14.19 23.11 11.63
C ALA A 88 13.49 22.92 10.27
N ALA A 89 12.63 21.91 10.17
CA ALA A 89 11.82 21.69 8.98
C ALA A 89 10.94 22.93 8.69
N ALA A 90 10.92 23.36 7.43
CA ALA A 90 9.98 24.38 6.99
C ALA A 90 8.55 23.81 7.05
N PRO A 91 7.52 24.64 7.33
CA PRO A 91 6.14 24.19 7.26
C PRO A 91 5.82 23.69 5.85
N ALA A 92 5.00 22.65 5.75
CA ALA A 92 4.52 22.16 4.47
C ALA A 92 3.63 23.21 3.81
N VAL A 93 3.81 23.42 2.50
CA VAL A 93 3.05 24.38 1.71
C VAL A 93 2.31 23.63 0.61
N ASP A 94 1.01 23.90 0.45
CA ASP A 94 0.25 23.44 -0.71
C ASP A 94 0.62 24.28 -1.93
N ILE A 95 1.04 23.61 -3.01
CA ILE A 95 1.47 24.22 -4.26
C ILE A 95 0.53 23.90 -5.43
N LEU A 96 -0.51 23.08 -5.23
CA LEU A 96 -1.49 22.78 -6.28
C LEU A 96 -2.14 24.06 -6.85
N PRO A 97 -2.57 25.05 -6.04
CA PRO A 97 -3.14 26.29 -6.57
C PRO A 97 -2.17 27.12 -7.43
N ARG A 98 -0.87 26.86 -7.34
CA ARG A 98 0.19 27.55 -8.10
C ARG A 98 0.55 26.85 -9.40
N MET A 99 0.06 25.64 -9.64
CA MET A 99 0.27 24.92 -10.90
C MET A 99 -0.52 25.59 -12.04
N LYS A 100 -0.12 25.38 -13.29
CA LYS A 100 -0.93 25.80 -14.45
C LYS A 100 -2.21 24.95 -14.53
N ALA A 101 -3.28 25.51 -15.09
CA ALA A 101 -4.56 24.80 -15.20
C ALA A 101 -4.44 23.48 -15.97
N ALA A 102 -3.80 23.50 -17.16
CA ALA A 102 -3.42 22.29 -17.90
C ALA A 102 -2.73 21.20 -17.04
N GLN A 103 -1.82 21.58 -16.13
CA GLN A 103 -1.11 20.60 -15.31
C GLN A 103 -1.99 20.01 -14.20
N ARG A 104 -2.98 20.77 -13.73
CA ARG A 104 -3.95 20.29 -12.76
C ARG A 104 -4.97 19.36 -13.40
N ASP A 105 -5.31 19.58 -14.68
CA ASP A 105 -6.30 18.77 -15.40
C ASP A 105 -5.81 17.35 -15.73
N ASN A 106 -4.49 17.15 -15.71
CA ASN A 106 -3.84 15.86 -16.00
C ASN A 106 -4.49 14.66 -15.28
N GLN A 107 -4.64 13.57 -16.03
CA GLN A 107 -5.09 12.27 -15.54
C GLN A 107 -3.98 11.22 -15.62
N HIS A 108 -3.82 10.46 -14.55
CA HIS A 108 -2.81 9.40 -14.42
C HIS A 108 -3.50 8.03 -14.48
N THR A 109 -3.24 7.25 -15.51
CA THR A 109 -3.82 5.90 -15.68
C THR A 109 -2.75 4.84 -15.55
N PHE A 110 -2.97 3.89 -14.65
CA PHE A 110 -2.15 2.69 -14.48
C PHE A 110 -2.91 1.53 -15.10
N LYS A 111 -2.33 0.85 -16.09
CA LYS A 111 -2.95 -0.29 -16.77
C LYS A 111 -2.51 -1.60 -16.12
N THR A 112 -3.38 -2.61 -16.17
CA THR A 112 -3.13 -3.95 -15.59
C THR A 112 -1.96 -4.68 -16.24
N ASP A 113 -1.58 -4.32 -17.47
CA ASP A 113 -0.42 -4.85 -18.20
C ASP A 113 0.91 -4.19 -17.79
N GLY A 114 0.90 -3.27 -16.82
CA GLY A 114 2.07 -2.51 -16.39
C GLY A 114 2.31 -1.22 -17.19
N GLY A 115 1.46 -0.91 -18.16
CA GLY A 115 1.50 0.35 -18.91
C GLY A 115 1.03 1.54 -18.06
N TYR A 116 1.64 2.70 -18.26
CA TYR A 116 1.25 3.96 -17.62
C TYR A 116 0.93 5.01 -18.69
N VAL A 117 -0.09 5.84 -18.44
CA VAL A 117 -0.46 6.96 -19.31
C VAL A 117 -0.67 8.20 -18.45
N LEU A 118 0.01 9.28 -18.82
CA LEU A 118 -0.31 10.64 -18.39
C LEU A 118 -1.05 11.32 -19.54
N ASP A 119 -2.31 11.69 -19.33
CA ASP A 119 -3.16 12.38 -20.29
C ASP A 119 -3.41 13.82 -19.83
N GLU A 120 -3.24 14.81 -20.70
CA GLU A 120 -3.55 16.22 -20.42
C GLU A 120 -5.06 16.50 -20.29
N ALA A 121 -5.90 15.49 -20.52
CA ALA A 121 -7.36 15.56 -20.44
C ALA A 121 -7.93 16.63 -21.37
N ALA A 122 -8.69 17.60 -20.86
CA ALA A 122 -9.35 18.62 -21.67
C ALA A 122 -8.43 19.81 -21.97
N GLU A 123 -7.51 20.15 -21.06
CA GLU A 123 -6.66 21.32 -21.17
C GLU A 123 -5.20 20.97 -21.47
N LYS A 124 -4.81 21.08 -22.75
CA LYS A 124 -3.41 20.88 -23.17
C LYS A 124 -2.51 22.02 -22.72
N ALA A 125 -1.30 21.68 -22.26
CA ALA A 125 -0.30 22.70 -21.94
C ALA A 125 0.29 23.32 -23.21
N TYR A 126 0.43 22.54 -24.28
CA TYR A 126 1.01 22.93 -25.56
C TYR A 126 0.25 22.26 -26.71
N VAL A 127 -0.20 23.03 -27.71
CA VAL A 127 -1.08 22.52 -28.78
C VAL A 127 -0.35 21.50 -29.67
N GLU A 128 0.93 21.75 -29.92
CA GLU A 128 1.82 20.94 -30.75
C GLU A 128 2.34 19.67 -30.07
N ALA A 129 2.30 19.61 -28.74
CA ALA A 129 2.77 18.44 -28.00
C ALA A 129 1.73 17.29 -28.06
N PRO A 130 2.16 16.03 -27.93
CA PRO A 130 1.22 14.92 -27.75
C PRO A 130 0.35 15.12 -26.50
N GLN A 131 -0.95 14.84 -26.61
CA GLN A 131 -1.88 14.90 -25.47
C GLN A 131 -1.59 13.84 -24.40
N GLN A 132 -0.99 12.72 -24.81
CA GLN A 132 -0.66 11.60 -23.92
C GLN A 132 0.84 11.32 -23.93
N ILE A 133 1.38 11.09 -22.74
CA ILE A 133 2.73 10.57 -22.53
C ILE A 133 2.61 9.18 -21.93
N THR A 134 3.09 8.19 -22.68
CA THR A 134 3.07 6.79 -22.25
C THR A 134 4.33 6.41 -21.48
N GLY A 135 4.23 5.34 -20.69
CA GLY A 135 5.31 4.83 -19.87
C GLY A 135 4.96 3.46 -19.30
N ASN A 136 5.71 3.05 -18.28
CA ASN A 136 5.47 1.83 -17.52
C ASN A 136 5.44 2.12 -16.02
N TRP A 137 4.83 1.23 -15.25
CA TRP A 137 4.86 1.30 -13.80
C TRP A 137 5.10 -0.07 -13.16
N LYS A 138 5.54 -0.05 -11.91
CA LYS A 138 5.66 -1.25 -11.07
C LYS A 138 5.40 -0.90 -9.62
N LEU A 139 4.57 -1.70 -8.94
CA LEU A 139 4.31 -1.58 -7.51
C LEU A 139 4.88 -2.81 -6.78
N ASN A 140 5.78 -2.61 -5.84
CA ASN A 140 6.31 -3.67 -4.96
C ASN A 140 6.12 -3.24 -3.50
N GLY A 141 5.16 -3.85 -2.80
CA GLY A 141 4.74 -3.38 -1.49
C GLY A 141 4.21 -1.95 -1.58
N ASP A 142 4.87 -1.02 -0.89
CA ASP A 142 4.55 0.41 -0.90
C ASP A 142 5.48 1.23 -1.80
N SER A 143 6.33 0.59 -2.61
CA SER A 143 7.21 1.28 -3.56
C SER A 143 6.59 1.27 -4.95
N LEU A 144 6.15 2.44 -5.42
CA LEU A 144 5.67 2.66 -6.78
C LEU A 144 6.77 3.29 -7.64
N THR A 145 7.16 2.60 -8.71
CA THR A 145 8.05 3.16 -9.73
C THR A 145 7.23 3.51 -10.97
N VAL A 146 7.40 4.72 -11.49
CA VAL A 146 6.81 5.17 -12.76
C VAL A 146 7.92 5.62 -13.69
N THR A 147 7.97 5.05 -14.89
CA THR A 147 8.97 5.35 -15.92
C THR A 147 8.28 5.90 -17.16
N GLN A 148 8.65 7.10 -17.58
CA GLN A 148 8.23 7.77 -18.81
C GLN A 148 9.48 8.08 -19.65
N PRO A 149 9.35 8.58 -20.90
CA PRO A 149 10.50 9.08 -21.65
C PRO A 149 11.32 10.08 -20.81
N ASN A 150 12.61 9.79 -20.63
CA ASN A 150 13.59 10.63 -19.94
C ASN A 150 13.40 10.82 -18.43
N VAL A 151 12.40 10.18 -17.79
CA VAL A 151 12.20 10.33 -16.35
C VAL A 151 11.73 9.02 -15.71
N THR A 152 12.37 8.64 -14.60
CA THR A 152 11.89 7.61 -13.70
C THR A 152 11.69 8.22 -12.32
N ARG A 153 10.52 8.00 -11.73
CA ARG A 153 10.17 8.46 -10.38
C ARG A 153 9.92 7.26 -9.49
N HIS A 154 10.42 7.35 -8.26
CA HIS A 154 10.17 6.37 -7.21
C HIS A 154 9.37 7.06 -6.11
N PHE A 155 8.19 6.51 -5.85
CA PHE A 155 7.26 7.00 -4.87
C PHE A 155 7.09 5.98 -3.74
N PHE A 156 6.91 6.48 -2.53
CA PHE A 156 6.35 5.71 -1.44
C PHE A 156 4.82 5.89 -1.44
N VAL A 157 4.06 4.80 -1.46
CA VAL A 157 2.59 4.81 -1.40
C VAL A 157 2.17 4.82 0.07
N GLU A 158 1.64 5.95 0.52
CA GLU A 158 1.14 6.09 1.90
C GLU A 158 -0.28 5.58 2.05
N GLU A 159 -1.09 5.76 1.00
CA GLU A 159 -2.50 5.41 0.99
C GLU A 159 -2.88 4.95 -0.41
N LEU A 160 -3.56 3.82 -0.50
CA LEU A 160 -4.16 3.34 -1.73
C LEU A 160 -5.45 2.61 -1.40
N ASN A 161 -6.57 3.18 -1.80
CA ASN A 161 -7.91 2.60 -1.70
C ASN A 161 -8.70 2.90 -2.97
N THR A 162 -10.01 2.70 -2.95
CA THR A 162 -10.87 2.87 -4.14
C THR A 162 -10.98 4.31 -4.63
N THR A 163 -10.80 5.30 -3.74
CA THR A 163 -11.04 6.73 -4.01
C THR A 163 -9.80 7.58 -3.85
N THR A 164 -8.73 7.06 -3.23
CA THR A 164 -7.56 7.85 -2.85
C THR A 164 -6.27 7.11 -3.15
N LEU A 165 -5.36 7.82 -3.83
CA LEU A 165 -3.96 7.46 -3.97
C LEU A 165 -3.13 8.59 -3.36
N ARG A 166 -2.40 8.31 -2.28
CA ARG A 166 -1.46 9.24 -1.66
C ARG A 166 -0.05 8.70 -1.82
N VAL A 167 0.82 9.52 -2.41
CA VAL A 167 2.21 9.15 -2.67
C VAL A 167 3.17 10.23 -2.21
N LYS A 168 4.37 9.80 -1.79
CA LYS A 168 5.49 10.67 -1.45
C LYS A 168 6.64 10.49 -2.40
N LEU A 169 7.18 11.60 -2.90
CA LEU A 169 8.45 11.66 -3.61
C LEU A 169 9.44 12.46 -2.78
N THR A 170 10.55 11.83 -2.37
CA THR A 170 11.62 12.51 -1.64
C THR A 170 12.80 12.75 -2.58
N GLN A 171 13.24 13.99 -2.66
CA GLN A 171 14.42 14.41 -3.41
C GLN A 171 15.46 14.94 -2.44
N LYS A 172 16.68 14.40 -2.51
CA LYS A 172 17.83 14.87 -1.75
C LYS A 172 18.74 15.66 -2.69
N GLY A 173 19.17 16.84 -2.26
CA GLY A 173 20.15 17.66 -2.95
C GLY A 173 21.08 18.35 -1.96
N GLU A 174 22.00 19.16 -2.48
CA GLU A 174 23.00 19.87 -1.66
C GLU A 174 22.35 20.84 -0.64
N GLN A 175 21.19 21.40 -0.99
CA GLN A 175 20.46 22.35 -0.15
C GLN A 175 19.54 21.67 0.89
N GLY A 176 19.45 20.34 0.88
CA GLY A 176 18.65 19.57 1.81
C GLY A 176 17.73 18.54 1.16
N THR A 177 16.68 18.18 1.89
CA THR A 177 15.67 17.21 1.45
C THR A 177 14.34 17.90 1.21
N THR A 178 13.78 17.69 0.02
CA THR A 178 12.42 18.12 -0.33
C THR A 178 11.53 16.90 -0.47
N THR A 179 10.39 16.91 0.20
CA THR A 179 9.36 15.87 0.08
C THR A 179 8.12 16.47 -0.55
N TYR A 180 7.67 15.87 -1.65
CA TYR A 180 6.38 16.14 -2.26
C TYR A 180 5.40 15.08 -1.78
N THR A 181 4.24 15.48 -1.29
CA THR A 181 3.12 14.57 -1.02
C THR A 181 1.99 14.92 -1.97
N SER A 182 1.69 13.99 -2.88
CA SER A 182 0.60 14.10 -3.85
C SER A 182 -0.58 13.27 -3.38
N VAL A 183 -1.77 13.85 -3.42
CA VAL A 183 -3.05 13.13 -3.20
C VAL A 183 -3.83 13.19 -4.51
N PHE A 184 -4.28 12.03 -4.96
CA PHE A 184 -5.13 11.88 -6.13
C PHE A 184 -6.48 11.27 -5.75
N SER A 185 -7.51 11.64 -6.50
CA SER A 185 -8.84 11.03 -6.45
C SER A 185 -9.27 10.51 -7.82
N ARG A 186 -10.36 9.73 -7.83
CA ARG A 186 -11.05 9.31 -9.05
C ARG A 186 -12.32 10.11 -9.26
#